data_AF-A0A161MBF0-F1
#
_entry.id   AF-A0A161MBF0-F1
#
_cell.length_a   1.000
_cell.length_b   1.000
_cell.length_c   1.000
_cell.angle_alpha   90.00
_cell.angle_beta   90.00
_cell.angle_gamma   90.00
#
_symmetry.space_group_name_H-M   'P 1'
#
loop_
_entity.id
_entity.type
_entity.pdbx_description
1 polymer ?
#
loop_
_entity_poly.entity_id
_entity_poly.type
_entity_poly.pdbx_seq_one_letter_code
_entity_poly.pdbx_strand_id
1 'polypeptide(L)'
;MYNEERTSASEIPMRYSFVEPKFLQDDLLIDSMIRTLATQKCQTNDLRFSEAMTKYLFSENNETGFNAVSLIIQRGKDHGLPSYVKFRKLFDLPYKDFNALADDIPIQERQQLKTIYSDVNLIDLFVGGLAESPRRGALLGRTFAKIIDLQ
;
A
#
# COMPACT_ATOMS: atom_id res chain seq x y z
N MET A 1 21.40 -2.77 -1.81
CA MET A 1 22.08 -3.78 -2.61
C MET A 1 23.08 -4.50 -1.74
N TYR A 2 22.77 -5.75 -1.43
CA TYR A 2 23.56 -6.61 -0.57
C TYR A 2 24.58 -7.40 -1.39
N ASN A 3 25.81 -7.48 -0.90
CA ASN A 3 26.87 -8.32 -1.48
C ASN A 3 26.80 -9.77 -0.92
N GLU A 4 27.75 -10.62 -1.31
CA GLU A 4 27.85 -12.01 -0.85
C GLU A 4 27.99 -12.14 0.67
N GLU A 5 28.65 -11.18 1.32
CA GLU A 5 28.82 -11.13 2.77
C GLU A 5 27.57 -10.62 3.52
N ARG A 6 26.46 -10.39 2.79
CA ARG A 6 25.21 -9.81 3.29
C ARG A 6 25.41 -8.45 3.98
N THR A 7 26.35 -7.66 3.49
CA THR A 7 26.51 -6.25 3.88
C THR A 7 25.94 -5.34 2.80
N SER A 8 25.39 -4.19 3.21
CA SER A 8 24.83 -3.21 2.29
C SER A 8 25.97 -2.49 1.58
N ALA A 9 26.13 -2.74 0.28
CA ALA A 9 27.21 -2.21 -0.53
C ALA A 9 26.80 -0.99 -1.38
N SER A 10 25.58 -0.96 -1.88
CA SER A 10 25.04 0.17 -2.66
C SER A 10 23.51 0.26 -2.52
N GLU A 11 22.90 1.29 -3.09
CA GLU A 11 21.44 1.48 -3.09
C GLU A 11 20.95 1.96 -4.45
N ILE A 12 19.76 1.52 -4.84
CA ILE A 12 19.08 1.98 -6.05
C ILE A 12 17.73 2.55 -5.60
N PRO A 13 17.52 3.87 -5.67
CA PRO A 13 16.22 4.46 -5.38
C PRO A 13 15.14 3.90 -6.32
N MET A 14 14.00 3.48 -5.75
CA MET A 14 12.89 2.85 -6.49
C MET A 14 12.40 3.67 -7.71
N ARG A 15 12.48 5.00 -7.64
CA ARG A 15 12.07 5.87 -8.76
C ARG A 15 12.89 5.63 -10.05
N TYR A 16 14.11 5.12 -9.93
CA TYR A 16 14.99 4.80 -11.06
C TYR A 16 14.84 3.35 -11.56
N SER A 17 13.98 2.54 -10.92
CA SER A 17 13.78 1.14 -11.28
C SER A 17 12.53 0.85 -12.08
N PHE A 18 11.65 1.85 -12.26
CA PHE A 18 10.47 1.67 -13.08
C PHE A 18 10.86 1.51 -14.55
N VAL A 19 10.45 0.40 -15.16
CA VAL A 19 10.61 0.14 -16.61
C VAL A 19 12.08 0.21 -17.09
N GLU A 20 13.05 -0.16 -16.24
CA GLU A 20 14.48 -0.18 -16.60
C GLU A 20 14.99 -1.62 -16.77
N PRO A 21 15.03 -2.16 -18.01
CA PRO A 21 15.44 -3.53 -18.27
C PRO A 21 16.94 -3.76 -18.11
N LYS A 22 17.79 -2.72 -18.09
CA LYS A 22 19.25 -2.88 -17.93
C LYS A 22 19.63 -3.61 -16.66
N PHE A 23 18.81 -3.51 -15.61
CA PHE A 23 19.06 -4.23 -14.36
C PHE A 23 19.00 -5.75 -14.49
N LEU A 24 18.35 -6.25 -15.53
CA LEU A 24 18.26 -7.68 -15.84
C LEU A 24 19.36 -8.16 -16.79
N GLN A 25 20.21 -7.26 -17.29
CA GLN A 25 21.28 -7.60 -18.23
C GLN A 25 22.64 -7.79 -17.54
N ASP A 26 22.74 -7.43 -16.26
CA ASP A 26 23.94 -7.56 -15.45
C ASP A 26 23.74 -8.68 -14.42
N ASP A 27 24.43 -9.79 -14.62
CA ASP A 27 24.34 -10.99 -13.76
C ASP A 27 24.70 -10.68 -12.29
N LEU A 28 25.73 -9.85 -12.06
CA LEU A 28 26.16 -9.49 -10.70
C LEU A 28 25.10 -8.62 -10.00
N LEU A 29 24.41 -7.78 -10.77
CA LEU A 29 23.34 -6.95 -10.25
C LEU A 29 22.11 -7.78 -9.88
N ILE A 30 21.70 -8.75 -10.71
CA ILE A 30 20.59 -9.65 -10.41
C ILE A 30 20.84 -10.40 -9.10
N ASP A 31 22.02 -10.99 -8.92
CA ASP A 31 22.36 -11.72 -7.70
C ASP A 31 22.29 -10.80 -6.47
N SER A 32 22.79 -9.58 -6.60
CA SER A 32 22.67 -8.57 -5.54
C SER A 32 21.22 -8.16 -5.28
N MET A 33 20.36 -8.09 -6.30
CA MET A 33 18.93 -7.79 -6.16
C MET A 33 18.21 -8.90 -5.40
N ILE A 34 18.43 -10.16 -5.77
CA ILE A 34 17.84 -11.31 -5.10
C ILE A 34 18.25 -11.35 -3.62
N ARG A 35 19.56 -11.17 -3.33
CA ARG A 35 20.06 -11.06 -1.95
C ARG A 35 19.40 -9.91 -1.18
N THR A 36 19.21 -8.77 -1.84
CA THR A 36 18.56 -7.60 -1.24
C THR A 36 17.11 -7.88 -0.93
N LEU A 37 16.34 -8.43 -1.87
CA LEU A 37 14.93 -8.78 -1.67
C LEU A 37 14.74 -9.83 -0.57
N ALA A 38 15.69 -10.76 -0.42
CA ALA A 38 15.65 -11.77 0.63
C ALA A 38 16.04 -11.25 2.03
N THR A 39 16.73 -10.10 2.11
CA THR A 39 17.32 -9.59 3.37
C THR A 39 16.67 -8.30 3.87
N GLN A 40 16.31 -7.40 2.95
CA GLN A 40 15.74 -6.11 3.29
C GLN A 40 14.32 -6.26 3.83
N LYS A 41 14.02 -5.55 4.92
CA LYS A 41 12.66 -5.50 5.48
C LYS A 41 11.71 -4.82 4.50
N CYS A 42 10.53 -5.41 4.31
CA CYS A 42 9.44 -4.75 3.61
C CYS A 42 8.91 -3.55 4.41
N GLN A 43 8.30 -2.59 3.70
CA GLN A 43 7.59 -1.49 4.34
C GLN A 43 6.34 -2.03 5.07
N THR A 44 6.02 -1.43 6.21
CA THR A 44 4.77 -1.71 6.94
C THR A 44 3.55 -1.40 6.06
N ASN A 45 2.51 -2.22 6.19
CA ASN A 45 1.22 -1.99 5.56
C ASN A 45 0.43 -0.92 6.33
N ASP A 46 0.48 0.32 5.86
CA ASP A 46 -0.25 1.46 6.40
C ASP A 46 -0.63 2.48 5.31
N LEU A 47 -1.18 3.63 5.70
CA LEU A 47 -1.54 4.72 4.78
C LEU A 47 -0.33 5.53 4.26
N ARG A 48 0.91 5.13 4.58
CA ARG A 48 2.11 5.85 4.16
C ARG A 48 2.69 5.16 2.94
N PHE A 49 3.10 5.96 1.97
CA PHE A 49 3.66 5.47 0.71
C PHE A 49 4.94 6.22 0.41
N SER A 50 5.88 5.55 -0.25
CA SER A 50 7.11 6.17 -0.70
C SER A 50 6.84 7.28 -1.72
N GLU A 51 7.74 8.26 -1.78
CA GLU A 51 7.66 9.31 -2.81
C GLU A 51 7.79 8.74 -4.22
N ALA A 52 8.53 7.66 -4.40
CA ALA A 52 8.63 6.96 -5.69
C ALA A 52 7.24 6.56 -6.21
N MET A 53 6.36 6.05 -5.34
CA MET A 53 5.01 5.65 -5.72
C MET A 53 4.01 6.81 -5.82
N THR A 54 4.21 7.90 -5.07
CA THR A 54 3.24 9.00 -4.99
C THR A 54 3.56 10.20 -5.88
N LYS A 55 4.81 10.33 -6.33
CA LYS A 55 5.28 11.47 -7.15
C LYS A 55 5.98 11.07 -8.43
N TYR A 56 6.53 9.86 -8.52
CA TYR A 56 7.45 9.48 -9.60
C TYR A 56 7.07 8.18 -10.30
N LEU A 57 5.83 7.70 -10.17
CA LEU A 57 5.41 6.48 -10.88
C LEU A 57 5.48 6.76 -12.38
N PHE A 58 6.31 5.98 -13.09
CA PHE A 58 6.58 6.13 -14.53
C PHE A 58 7.08 7.53 -14.95
N SER A 59 7.78 8.24 -14.07
CA SER A 59 8.43 9.49 -14.46
C SER A 59 9.59 9.25 -15.41
N GLU A 60 9.72 10.08 -16.44
CA GLU A 60 10.91 10.17 -17.27
C GLU A 60 11.75 11.38 -16.85
N ASN A 61 13.08 11.30 -16.99
CA ASN A 61 14.02 12.43 -16.84
C ASN A 61 13.90 13.25 -15.52
N ASN A 62 13.55 12.61 -14.40
CA ASN A 62 13.34 13.24 -13.09
C ASN A 62 12.16 14.25 -13.03
N GLU A 63 11.25 14.22 -14.00
CA GLU A 63 10.01 15.00 -13.93
C GLU A 63 9.02 14.39 -12.93
N THR A 64 7.93 15.12 -12.62
CA THR A 64 6.86 14.57 -11.79
C THR A 64 6.08 13.53 -12.60
N GLY A 65 5.99 12.31 -12.09
CA GLY A 65 5.22 11.21 -12.68
C GLY A 65 3.81 11.13 -12.09
N PHE A 66 3.20 9.95 -12.22
CA PHE A 66 1.88 9.69 -11.66
C PHE A 66 1.93 9.41 -10.15
N ASN A 67 0.79 9.58 -9.50
CA ASN A 67 0.56 9.10 -8.13
C ASN A 67 -0.18 7.75 -8.19
N ALA A 68 0.52 6.67 -7.83
CA ALA A 68 -0.01 5.32 -7.83
C ALA A 68 -1.25 5.15 -6.94
N VAL A 69 -1.24 5.78 -5.76
CA VAL A 69 -2.34 5.70 -4.79
C VAL A 69 -3.59 6.36 -5.35
N SER A 70 -3.44 7.56 -5.93
CA SER A 70 -4.53 8.25 -6.61
C SER A 70 -5.09 7.43 -7.76
N LEU A 71 -4.23 6.78 -8.57
CA LEU A 71 -4.66 5.91 -9.66
C LEU A 71 -5.45 4.70 -9.17
N ILE A 72 -5.06 4.08 -8.05
CA ILE A 72 -5.79 2.94 -7.47
C ILE A 72 -7.17 3.38 -6.97
N ILE A 73 -7.25 4.51 -6.27
CA ILE A 73 -8.53 5.07 -5.80
C ILE A 73 -9.45 5.36 -6.99
N GLN A 74 -8.93 6.02 -8.03
CA GLN A 74 -9.72 6.34 -9.23
C GLN A 74 -10.17 5.08 -9.97
N ARG A 75 -9.32 4.05 -10.05
CA ARG A 75 -9.69 2.76 -10.65
C ARG A 75 -10.80 2.07 -9.88
N GLY A 76 -10.79 2.16 -8.55
CA GLY A 76 -11.89 1.66 -7.73
C GLY A 76 -13.21 2.35 -8.07
N LYS A 77 -13.19 3.68 -8.25
CA LYS A 77 -14.37 4.47 -8.64
C LYS A 77 -14.85 4.15 -10.05
N ASP A 78 -13.92 4.06 -11.00
CA ASP A 78 -14.20 3.71 -12.40
C ASP A 78 -14.88 2.34 -12.51
N HIS A 79 -14.41 1.36 -11.75
CA HIS A 79 -15.00 0.02 -11.69
C HIS A 79 -16.27 -0.07 -10.83
N GLY A 80 -16.73 1.03 -10.25
CA GLY A 80 -17.90 1.05 -9.37
C GLY A 80 -17.72 0.20 -8.10
N LEU A 81 -16.50 0.07 -7.58
CA LEU A 81 -16.24 -0.69 -6.36
C LEU A 81 -17.08 -0.13 -5.20
N PRO A 82 -17.78 -0.99 -4.44
CA PRO A 82 -18.49 -0.56 -3.25
C PRO A 82 -17.53 0.07 -2.23
N SER A 83 -18.06 0.97 -1.40
CA SER A 83 -17.28 1.61 -0.34
C SER A 83 -16.77 0.59 0.68
N TYR A 84 -15.73 0.97 1.41
CA TYR A 84 -15.15 0.18 2.50
C TYR A 84 -16.22 -0.35 3.48
N VAL A 85 -17.16 0.50 3.86
CA VAL A 85 -18.25 0.15 4.79
C VAL A 85 -19.19 -0.91 4.23
N LYS A 86 -19.41 -0.97 2.91
CA LYS A 86 -20.25 -2.02 2.29
C LYS A 86 -19.64 -3.40 2.49
N PHE A 87 -18.31 -3.53 2.37
CA PHE A 87 -17.62 -4.78 2.65
C PHE A 87 -17.63 -5.12 4.14
N ARG A 88 -17.44 -4.12 5.02
CA ARG A 88 -17.59 -4.33 6.46
C ARG A 88 -18.97 -4.83 6.84
N LYS A 89 -20.01 -4.28 6.22
CA LYS A 89 -21.39 -4.75 6.38
C LYS A 89 -21.57 -6.19 5.88
N LEU A 90 -21.03 -6.52 4.70
CA LEU A 90 -21.08 -7.89 4.16
C LEU A 90 -20.44 -8.91 5.11
N PHE A 91 -19.43 -8.50 5.86
CA PHE A 91 -18.67 -9.35 6.76
C PHE A 91 -19.08 -9.27 8.24
N ASP A 92 -20.21 -8.63 8.53
CA ASP A 92 -20.74 -8.39 9.88
C ASP A 92 -19.72 -7.71 10.82
N LEU A 93 -18.93 -6.79 10.28
CA LEU A 93 -17.96 -5.99 11.02
C LEU A 93 -18.59 -4.67 11.51
N PRO A 94 -18.15 -4.06 12.60
CA PRO A 94 -18.66 -2.75 13.02
C PRO A 94 -18.38 -1.65 11.99
N TYR A 95 -19.39 -0.89 11.54
CA TYR A 95 -19.22 0.11 10.46
C TYR A 95 -20.07 1.38 10.58
N LYS A 96 -20.90 1.52 11.62
CA LYS A 96 -21.97 2.54 11.67
C LYS A 96 -21.47 3.98 11.58
N ASP A 97 -20.32 4.25 12.18
CA ASP A 97 -19.66 5.55 12.20
C ASP A 97 -18.15 5.36 12.37
N PHE A 98 -17.39 6.45 12.34
CA PHE A 98 -15.95 6.39 12.56
C PHE A 98 -15.56 5.85 13.95
N ASN A 99 -16.40 6.00 14.97
CA ASN A 99 -16.10 5.47 16.30
C ASN A 99 -16.23 3.96 16.32
N ALA A 100 -17.19 3.38 15.60
CA ALA A 100 -17.34 1.95 15.40
C ALA A 100 -16.11 1.30 14.74
N LEU A 101 -15.27 2.08 14.04
CA LEU A 101 -14.03 1.59 13.44
C LEU A 101 -12.85 1.49 14.45
N ALA A 102 -13.05 1.81 15.73
CA ALA A 102 -11.98 1.93 16.73
C ALA A 102 -11.13 0.68 16.92
N ASP A 103 -11.77 -0.49 16.84
CA ASP A 103 -11.10 -1.75 17.10
C ASP A 103 -10.13 -2.14 15.97
N ASP A 104 -10.33 -1.58 14.78
CA ASP A 104 -9.57 -1.94 13.58
C ASP A 104 -8.71 -0.79 13.05
N ILE A 105 -9.12 0.47 13.21
CA ILE A 105 -8.39 1.65 12.73
C ILE A 105 -7.93 2.52 13.91
N PRO A 106 -6.63 2.83 14.04
CA PRO A 106 -6.14 3.65 15.15
C PRO A 106 -6.69 5.08 15.10
N ILE A 107 -6.64 5.76 16.24
CA ILE A 107 -7.29 7.07 16.41
C ILE A 107 -6.74 8.14 15.46
N GLN A 108 -5.44 8.10 15.15
CA GLN A 108 -4.77 9.09 14.31
C GLN A 108 -5.26 8.99 12.87
N GLU A 109 -5.31 7.78 12.32
CA GLU A 109 -5.80 7.48 10.98
C GLU A 109 -7.30 7.80 10.88
N ARG A 110 -8.09 7.46 11.90
CA ARG A 110 -9.52 7.83 11.92
C ARG A 110 -9.75 9.34 11.93
N GLN A 111 -8.92 10.09 12.64
CA GLN A 111 -9.01 11.55 12.62
C GLN A 111 -8.68 12.11 11.23
N GLN A 112 -7.66 11.59 10.56
CA GLN A 112 -7.35 11.97 9.17
C GLN A 112 -8.47 11.59 8.20
N LEU A 113 -9.07 10.41 8.35
CA LEU A 113 -10.20 10.02 7.51
C LEU A 113 -11.39 10.96 7.70
N LYS A 114 -11.66 11.43 8.92
CA LYS A 114 -12.72 12.42 9.21
C LYS A 114 -12.50 13.79 8.55
N THR A 115 -11.25 14.18 8.27
CA THR A 115 -10.98 15.45 7.58
C THR A 115 -11.18 15.35 6.08
N ILE A 116 -11.10 14.15 5.52
CA ILE A 116 -11.19 13.89 4.08
C ILE A 116 -12.62 13.46 3.68
N TYR A 117 -13.22 12.57 4.48
CA TYR A 117 -14.54 12.01 4.21
C TYR A 117 -15.57 12.57 5.20
N SER A 118 -16.61 13.20 4.67
CA SER A 118 -17.71 13.75 5.48
C SER A 118 -18.56 12.67 6.16
N ASP A 119 -18.59 11.46 5.59
CA ASP A 119 -19.35 10.32 6.10
C ASP A 119 -18.52 9.02 5.96
N VAL A 120 -18.62 8.13 6.94
CA VAL A 120 -17.92 6.84 6.96
C VAL A 120 -18.27 5.97 5.73
N ASN A 121 -19.48 6.11 5.19
CA ASN A 121 -19.96 5.37 4.03
C ASN A 121 -19.26 5.78 2.73
N LEU A 122 -18.57 6.92 2.71
CA LEU A 122 -17.85 7.44 1.54
C LEU A 122 -16.40 6.98 1.47
N ILE A 123 -15.90 6.29 2.50
CA ILE A 123 -14.52 5.80 2.52
C ILE A 123 -14.31 4.82 1.38
N ASP A 124 -13.36 5.13 0.49
CA ASP A 124 -12.95 4.26 -0.60
C ASP A 124 -12.42 2.94 -0.03
N LEU A 125 -12.76 1.80 -0.65
CA LEU A 125 -12.35 0.48 -0.17
C LEU A 125 -10.83 0.39 0.05
N PHE A 126 -10.05 0.90 -0.91
CA PHE A 126 -8.59 0.85 -0.84
C PHE A 126 -8.05 1.59 0.40
N VAL A 127 -8.57 2.79 0.64
CA VAL A 127 -8.16 3.64 1.76
C VAL A 127 -8.58 3.02 3.09
N GLY A 128 -9.84 2.60 3.22
CA GLY A 128 -10.34 2.03 4.46
C GLY A 128 -9.64 0.72 4.84
N GLY A 129 -9.38 -0.15 3.86
CA GLY A 129 -8.71 -1.43 4.13
C GLY A 129 -7.24 -1.29 4.51
N LEU A 130 -6.52 -0.28 3.99
CA LEU A 130 -5.15 0.03 4.41
C LEU A 130 -5.07 0.78 5.74
N ALA A 131 -6.12 1.51 6.11
CA ALA A 131 -6.20 2.19 7.39
C ALA A 131 -6.37 1.20 8.56
N GLU A 132 -6.84 -0.02 8.30
CA GLU A 132 -6.94 -1.05 9.32
C GLU A 132 -5.56 -1.56 9.76
N SER A 133 -5.35 -1.62 11.08
CA SER A 133 -4.18 -2.25 11.66
C SER A 133 -4.19 -3.76 11.40
N PRO A 134 -3.04 -4.34 11.01
CA PRO A 134 -2.90 -5.78 10.91
C PRO A 134 -3.16 -6.46 12.25
N ARG A 135 -3.88 -7.60 12.22
CA ARG A 135 -4.03 -8.43 13.42
C ARG A 135 -2.71 -9.13 13.76
N ARG A 136 -2.58 -9.60 15.00
CA ARG A 136 -1.39 -10.33 15.46
C ARG A 136 -1.11 -11.52 14.53
N GLY A 137 0.07 -11.51 13.92
CA GLY A 137 0.51 -12.56 12.97
C GLY A 137 0.00 -12.39 11.54
N ALA A 138 -0.74 -11.31 11.23
CA ALA A 138 -1.24 -10.99 9.90
C ALA A 138 -0.54 -9.77 9.31
N LEU A 139 -0.56 -9.66 7.98
CA LEU A 139 -0.08 -8.48 7.25
C LEU A 139 -1.20 -7.47 6.93
N LEU A 140 -2.45 -7.92 7.02
CA LEU A 140 -3.63 -7.18 6.59
C LEU A 140 -4.61 -6.97 7.74
N GLY A 141 -5.38 -5.89 7.63
CA GLY A 141 -6.59 -5.70 8.41
C GLY A 141 -7.66 -6.74 8.09
N ARG A 142 -8.69 -6.82 8.94
CA ARG A 142 -9.79 -7.78 8.83
C ARG A 142 -10.54 -7.71 7.51
N THR A 143 -10.78 -6.51 6.98
CA THR A 143 -11.59 -6.36 5.76
C THR A 143 -10.87 -6.94 4.55
N PHE A 144 -9.61 -6.56 4.33
CA PHE A 144 -8.81 -7.12 3.23
C PHE A 144 -8.49 -8.59 3.44
N ALA A 145 -8.20 -9.03 4.67
CA ALA A 145 -8.01 -10.44 4.96
C ALA A 145 -9.24 -11.26 4.54
N LYS A 146 -10.45 -10.81 4.87
CA LYS A 146 -11.69 -11.47 4.46
C LYS A 146 -11.96 -11.43 2.95
N ILE A 147 -11.63 -10.33 2.27
CA ILE A 147 -11.79 -10.25 0.80
C ILE A 147 -10.88 -11.27 0.11
N ILE A 148 -9.63 -11.38 0.55
CA ILE A 148 -8.65 -12.30 -0.06
C ILE A 148 -9.00 -13.75 0.26
N ASP A 149 -9.50 -14.03 1.47
CA ASP A 149 -9.96 -15.38 1.87
C ASP A 149 -11.16 -15.88 1.03
N LEU A 150 -11.86 -14.99 0.31
CA LEU A 150 -12.95 -15.36 -0.59
C LEU A 150 -12.49 -15.72 -2.02
N GLN A 151 -11.23 -15.45 -2.38
CA GLN A 151 -10.69 -15.70 -3.73
C GLN A 151 -9.96 -17.03 -3.80
#